data_AF-A0A7C2Q616-F1
#
_entry.id   AF-A0A7C2Q616-F1
#
_cell.length_a   1.000
_cell.length_b   1.000
_cell.length_c   1.000
_cell.angle_alpha   90.00
_cell.angle_beta   90.00
_cell.angle_gamma   90.00
#
_symmetry.space_group_name_H-M   'P 1'
#
loop_
_entity.id
_entity.type
_entity.pdbx_description
1 polymer ?
#
loop_
_entity_poly.entity_id
_entity_poly.type
_entity_poly.pdbx_seq_one_letter_code
_entity_poly.pdbx_strand_id
1 'polypeptide(L)'
;MHFEEILTEFLGVNACHGPLAPEPSPDLAEVQLRIAVRSHDEQAVERFTREIAPLILNGPPTATGFAGGRPRVEEIIAYWPALLPKSEVTPIVEVVEA
;
A
#
# COMPACT_ATOMS: atom_id res chain seq x y z
N MET A 1 -13.18 0.58 15.04
CA MET A 1 -12.07 0.28 14.12
C MET A 1 -11.47 1.63 13.76
N HIS A 2 -10.25 1.90 14.20
CA HIS A 2 -9.54 3.14 13.89
C HIS A 2 -8.25 2.74 13.18
N PHE A 3 -7.93 3.44 12.09
CA PHE A 3 -6.74 3.18 11.29
C PHE A 3 -5.94 4.46 11.18
N GLU A 4 -4.64 4.33 11.36
CA GLU A 4 -3.65 5.38 11.23
C GLU A 4 -3.48 5.77 9.77
N GLU A 5 -3.68 4.80 8.87
CA GLU A 5 -3.67 5.05 7.43
C GLU A 5 -4.62 4.10 6.71
N ILE A 6 -5.30 4.65 5.70
CA ILE A 6 -6.10 3.90 4.73
C ILE A 6 -5.60 4.31 3.35
N LEU A 7 -5.08 3.36 2.60
CA LEU A 7 -4.60 3.56 1.24
C LEU A 7 -5.62 2.94 0.27
N THR A 8 -6.06 3.71 -0.71
CA THR A 8 -6.97 3.24 -1.77
C THR A 8 -6.47 3.71 -3.12
N GLU A 9 -6.18 2.76 -4.01
CA GLU A 9 -5.50 3.03 -5.27
C GLU A 9 -5.97 2.10 -6.38
N PHE A 10 -5.84 2.57 -7.61
CA PHE A 10 -5.99 1.80 -8.84
C PHE A 10 -4.60 1.46 -9.39
N LEU A 11 -4.26 0.17 -9.38
CA LEU A 11 -2.99 -0.31 -9.92
C LEU A 11 -2.89 -0.01 -11.41
N GLY A 12 -1.78 0.58 -11.83
CA GLY A 12 -1.57 1.02 -13.22
C GLY A 12 -2.15 2.41 -13.56
N VAL A 13 -2.83 3.08 -12.63
CA VAL A 13 -3.43 4.40 -12.85
C VAL A 13 -2.83 5.44 -11.91
N ASN A 14 -3.07 5.30 -10.61
CA ASN A 14 -2.64 6.28 -9.61
C ASN A 14 -1.73 5.69 -8.52
N ALA A 15 -1.44 4.38 -8.54
CA ALA A 15 -0.63 3.74 -7.50
C ALA A 15 0.83 4.24 -7.38
N CYS A 16 1.40 4.88 -8.41
CA CYS A 16 2.78 5.41 -8.37
C CYS A 16 2.87 6.86 -7.89
N HIS A 17 1.92 7.70 -8.31
CA HIS A 17 1.96 9.14 -8.06
C HIS A 17 0.88 9.59 -7.07
N GLY A 18 -0.01 8.70 -6.67
CA GLY A 18 -1.09 8.96 -5.72
C GLY A 18 -1.87 10.21 -6.11
N PRO A 19 -1.97 11.22 -5.21
CA PRO A 19 -2.65 12.49 -5.49
C PRO A 19 -2.07 13.31 -6.65
N LEU A 20 -0.84 13.04 -7.09
CA LEU A 20 -0.20 13.72 -8.22
C LEU A 20 -0.50 13.04 -9.56
N ALA A 21 -1.16 11.88 -9.56
CA ALA A 21 -1.62 11.25 -10.79
C ALA A 21 -2.71 12.10 -11.46
N PRO A 22 -2.77 12.14 -12.80
CA PRO A 22 -3.89 12.77 -13.50
C PRO A 22 -5.20 12.03 -13.20
N GLU A 23 -6.31 12.73 -13.39
CA GLU A 23 -7.63 12.12 -13.24
C GLU A 23 -7.76 10.90 -14.17
N PRO A 24 -8.32 9.76 -13.70
CA PRO A 24 -8.49 8.59 -14.54
C PRO A 24 -9.33 8.89 -15.79
N SER A 25 -8.91 8.38 -16.95
CA SER A 25 -9.69 8.48 -18.18
C SER A 25 -11.09 7.87 -17.99
N PRO A 26 -12.17 8.46 -18.52
CA PRO A 26 -13.48 7.81 -18.53
C PRO A 26 -13.51 6.53 -19.37
N ASP A 27 -12.58 6.38 -20.33
CA ASP A 27 -12.45 5.21 -21.21
C ASP A 27 -11.49 4.15 -20.65
N LEU A 28 -11.21 4.19 -19.34
CA LEU A 28 -10.34 3.22 -18.70
C LEU A 28 -10.91 1.80 -18.82
N ALA A 29 -10.05 0.84 -19.15
CA ALA A 29 -10.39 -0.58 -19.07
C ALA A 29 -10.50 -1.04 -17.60
N GLU A 30 -10.69 -2.35 -17.39
CA GLU A 30 -10.69 -2.94 -16.04
C GLU A 30 -9.36 -2.68 -15.31
N VAL A 31 -9.47 -2.31 -14.03
CA VAL A 31 -8.32 -2.04 -13.16
C VAL A 31 -8.41 -2.86 -11.87
N GLN A 32 -7.26 -3.04 -11.24
CA GLN A 32 -7.22 -3.59 -9.90
C GLN A 32 -7.35 -2.45 -8.88
N LEU A 33 -8.42 -2.50 -8.08
CA LEU A 33 -8.59 -1.69 -6.88
C LEU A 33 -7.82 -2.34 -5.72
N ARG A 34 -6.88 -1.60 -5.13
CA ARG A 34 -6.15 -1.99 -3.93
C ARG A 34 -6.60 -1.13 -2.76
N ILE A 35 -6.98 -1.79 -1.67
CA ILE A 35 -7.29 -1.15 -0.39
C ILE A 35 -6.38 -1.77 0.67
N ALA A 36 -5.67 -0.93 1.41
CA ALA A 36 -4.81 -1.34 2.50
C ALA A 36 -5.07 -0.46 3.74
N VAL A 37 -4.88 -1.03 4.92
CA VAL A 37 -4.99 -0.31 6.19
C VAL A 37 -3.74 -0.57 7.02
N ARG A 38 -3.33 0.43 7.80
CA ARG A 38 -2.27 0.31 8.79
C ARG A 38 -2.83 0.67 10.16
N SER A 39 -2.51 -0.16 11.16
CA SER A 39 -2.76 0.17 12.55
C SER A 39 -1.79 -0.47 13.53
N HIS A 40 -1.61 0.17 14.69
CA HIS A 40 -1.02 -0.43 15.88
C HIS A 40 -1.95 -1.44 16.58
N ASP A 41 -3.26 -1.44 16.28
CA ASP A 41 -4.21 -2.44 16.76
C ASP A 41 -4.34 -3.60 15.75
N GLU A 42 -3.61 -4.69 16.00
CA GLU A 42 -3.63 -5.90 15.18
C GLU A 42 -5.06 -6.46 15.01
N GLN A 43 -5.89 -6.40 16.06
CA GLN A 43 -7.26 -6.94 16.01
C GLN A 43 -8.15 -6.12 15.08
N ALA A 44 -7.92 -4.81 14.99
CA ALA A 44 -8.61 -3.95 14.04
C ALA A 44 -8.26 -4.33 12.59
N VAL A 45 -6.99 -4.61 12.30
CA VAL A 45 -6.53 -5.06 10.97
C VAL A 45 -7.05 -6.47 10.66
N GLU A 46 -7.00 -7.40 11.62
CA GLU A 46 -7.57 -8.74 11.46
C GLU A 46 -9.06 -8.70 11.16
N ARG A 47 -9.81 -7.80 11.81
CA ARG A 47 -11.22 -7.62 11.55
C ARG A 47 -11.47 -7.07 10.14
N PHE A 48 -10.67 -6.10 9.69
CA PHE A 48 -10.73 -5.59 8.32
C PHE A 48 -10.53 -6.69 7.27
N THR A 49 -9.54 -7.58 7.44
CA THR A 49 -9.29 -8.67 6.47
C THR A 49 -10.46 -9.66 6.40
N ARG A 50 -11.26 -9.79 7.46
CA ARG A 50 -12.51 -10.58 7.46
C ARG A 50 -13.66 -9.85 6.79
N GLU A 51 -13.77 -8.53 6.96
CA GLU A 51 -14.88 -7.72 6.45
C GLU A 51 -14.72 -7.33 4.96
N ILE A 52 -13.49 -7.28 4.43
CA ILE A 52 -13.26 -6.92 3.02
C ILE A 52 -13.70 -8.02 2.04
N ALA A 53 -13.63 -9.29 2.43
CA ALA A 53 -13.98 -10.40 1.54
C ALA A 53 -15.49 -10.44 1.18
N PRO A 54 -16.42 -10.26 2.14
CA PRO A 54 -17.84 -10.08 1.82
C PRO A 54 -18.13 -8.90 0.89
N LEU A 55 -17.35 -7.81 0.95
CA LEU A 55 -17.53 -6.66 0.06
C LEU A 55 -17.24 -7.03 -1.40
N ILE A 56 -16.25 -7.88 -1.66
CA ILE A 56 -15.95 -8.35 -3.03
C ILE A 56 -17.12 -9.18 -3.57
N LEU A 57 -17.71 -10.05 -2.75
CA LEU A 57 -18.76 -10.97 -3.17
C LEU A 57 -20.16 -10.34 -3.25
N ASN A 58 -20.41 -9.30 -2.44
CA ASN A 58 -21.72 -8.63 -2.37
C ASN A 58 -21.69 -7.19 -2.94
N GLY A 59 -20.54 -6.75 -3.46
CA GLY A 59 -20.32 -5.40 -3.93
C GLY A 59 -20.68 -5.22 -5.41
N PRO A 60 -19.82 -4.55 -6.21
CA PRO A 60 -20.11 -4.29 -7.61
C PRO A 60 -20.27 -5.59 -8.41
N PRO A 61 -21.28 -5.69 -9.31
CA PRO A 61 -21.32 -6.77 -10.28
C PRO A 61 -20.01 -6.75 -11.08
N THR A 62 -19.47 -7.94 -11.38
CA THR A 62 -18.15 -8.19 -12.04
C THR A 62 -16.89 -8.04 -11.19
N ALA A 63 -16.98 -7.56 -9.94
CA ALA A 63 -15.80 -7.49 -9.06
C ALA A 63 -15.26 -8.90 -8.76
N THR A 64 -13.98 -9.13 -9.04
CA THR A 64 -13.29 -10.39 -8.70
C THR A 64 -12.14 -10.10 -7.74
N GLY A 65 -12.12 -10.82 -6.62
CA GLY A 65 -11.08 -10.70 -5.61
C GLY A 65 -9.83 -11.49 -5.99
N PHE A 66 -8.70 -10.80 -6.12
CA PHE A 66 -7.38 -11.44 -6.32
C PHE A 66 -6.65 -11.75 -5.00
N ALA A 67 -7.21 -11.35 -3.85
CA ALA A 67 -6.68 -11.70 -2.54
C ALA A 67 -7.08 -13.13 -2.16
N GLY A 68 -6.25 -13.81 -1.36
CA GLY A 68 -6.50 -15.16 -0.83
C GLY A 68 -7.67 -15.27 0.18
N GLY A 69 -8.76 -14.54 -0.04
CA GLY A 69 -9.91 -14.41 0.84
C GLY A 69 -9.62 -13.59 2.08
N ARG A 70 -8.68 -14.05 2.90
CA ARG A 70 -8.31 -13.44 4.18
C ARG A 70 -6.80 -13.24 4.26
N PRO A 71 -6.30 -12.07 3.85
CA PRO A 71 -4.89 -11.73 4.01
C PRO A 71 -4.43 -11.91 5.46
N ARG A 72 -3.20 -12.40 5.64
CA ARG A 72 -2.58 -12.40 6.98
C ARG A 72 -2.22 -10.97 7.33
N VAL A 73 -2.35 -10.64 8.61
CA VAL A 73 -1.82 -9.39 9.14
C VAL A 73 -0.30 -9.54 9.21
N GLU A 74 0.43 -8.53 8.74
CA GLU A 74 1.89 -8.52 8.68
C GLU A 74 2.42 -7.23 9.30
N GLU A 75 3.58 -7.31 9.95
CA GLU A 75 4.28 -6.12 10.43
C GLU A 75 4.84 -5.32 9.25
N ILE A 76 4.71 -4.00 9.33
CA ILE A 76 5.17 -3.10 8.27
C ILE A 76 6.60 -2.67 8.56
N ILE A 77 7.52 -3.07 7.69
CA ILE A 77 8.87 -2.50 7.66
C ILE A 77 8.79 -1.18 6.89
N ALA A 78 8.68 -0.07 7.62
CA ALA A 78 8.58 1.26 7.03
C ALA A 78 9.97 1.84 6.75
N TYR A 79 10.10 2.51 5.60
CA TYR A 79 11.24 3.36 5.33
C TYR A 79 11.14 4.64 6.17
N TRP A 80 12.09 4.85 7.08
CA TRP A 80 12.22 6.09 7.85
C TRP A 80 13.44 6.87 7.33
N PRO A 81 13.27 7.71 6.28
CA PRO A 81 14.35 8.57 5.83
C PRO A 81 14.65 9.61 6.90
N ALA A 82 15.91 9.70 7.31
CA ALA A 82 16.40 10.83 8.08
C ALA A 82 17.39 11.62 7.22
N LEU A 83 17.33 12.94 7.30
CA LEU A 83 18.32 13.81 6.67
C LEU A 83 19.50 14.00 7.64
N LEU A 84 20.71 13.86 7.12
CA LEU A 84 21.95 14.16 7.85
C LEU A 84 22.68 15.29 7.13
N PRO A 85 23.11 16.37 7.82
CA PRO A 85 23.89 17.42 7.20
C PRO A 85 25.18 16.83 6.61
N LYS A 86 25.56 17.27 5.40
CA LYS A 86 26.77 16.79 4.73
C LYS A 86 28.05 17.01 5.55
N SER A 87 28.07 18.05 6.41
CA SER A 87 29.18 18.34 7.31
C SER A 87 29.43 17.26 8.37
N GLU A 88 28.42 16.44 8.69
CA GLU A 88 28.51 15.39 9.70
C GLU A 88 29.04 14.06 9.14
N VAL A 89 29.35 13.99 7.84
CA VAL A 89 29.82 12.76 7.18
C VAL A 89 31.13 13.03 6.45
N THR A 90 32.16 12.25 6.76
CA THR A 90 33.38 12.18 5.95
C THR A 90 33.36 10.88 5.15
N PRO A 91 33.14 10.92 3.82
CA PRO A 91 33.15 9.71 3.00
C PRO A 91 34.57 9.12 2.93
N ILE A 92 34.68 7.81 3.13
CA ILE A 92 35.93 7.06 2.96
C ILE A 92 35.74 6.15 1.76
N VAL A 93 36.66 6.21 0.82
CA VAL A 93 36.66 5.36 -0.38
C VAL A 93 37.90 4.48 -0.31
N GLU A 94 37.68 3.17 -0.32
CA GLU A 94 38.74 2.16 -0.40
C GLU A 94 38.53 1.34 -1.67
N VAL A 95 39.60 1.11 -2.42
CA VAL A 95 39.61 0.26 -3.60
C VAL A 95 40.28 -1.05 -3.22
N VAL A 96 39.57 -2.17 -3.42
CA VAL A 96 40.06 -3.51 -3.08
C VAL A 96 40.32 -4.28 -4.37
N GLU A 97 41.52 -4.82 -4.55
CA GLU A 97 41.83 -5.75 -5.65
C GLU A 97 41.24 -7.15 -5.35
N ALA A 98 40.81 -7.84 -6.41
CA ALA A 98 40.17 -9.16 -6.34
C ALA A 98 41.16 -10.31 -6.15
#